data_AF-W4SCQ6-F1
#
_entry.id   AF-W4SCQ6-F1
#
_cell.length_a   1.000
_cell.length_b   1.000
_cell.length_c   1.000
_cell.angle_alpha   90.00
_cell.angle_beta   90.00
_cell.angle_gamma   90.00
#
_symmetry.space_group_name_H-M   'P 1'
#
loop_
_entity.id
_entity.type
_entity.pdbx_description
1 polymer ?
#
loop_
_entity_poly.entity_id
_entity_poly.type
_entity_poly.pdbx_seq_one_letter_code
_entity_poly.pdbx_strand_id
1 'polypeptide(L)'
;MRGLLLCGLLAAAGAAAAQSATSTRSSNTLQPITTPTPAQPTLTAPRAVQPAPATAPVPSQLGQRPSAPTIPTRGPAQTPVAPAGSQVAPASAPMVYDRNGRLLHGMQPAGANRVLDTKTGRYYDAVPAGDGMRVVR
;
A
#
# COMPACT_ATOMS: atom_id res chain seq x y z
N MET A 1 -69.66 2.89 5.65
CA MET A 1 -68.97 4.12 6.12
C MET A 1 -67.55 3.80 6.66
N ARG A 2 -66.72 3.04 5.93
CA ARG A 2 -65.36 2.65 6.39
C ARG A 2 -64.26 2.88 5.33
N GLY A 3 -64.62 2.95 4.05
CA GLY A 3 -63.67 3.24 2.95
C GLY A 3 -63.26 4.71 2.84
N LEU A 4 -64.11 5.65 3.28
CA LEU A 4 -63.80 7.09 3.24
C LEU A 4 -62.80 7.54 4.32
N LEU A 5 -62.66 6.80 5.42
CA LEU A 5 -61.69 7.11 6.47
C LEU A 5 -60.24 6.76 6.05
N LEU A 6 -60.07 5.73 5.21
CA LEU A 6 -58.76 5.26 4.74
C LEU A 6 -58.16 6.17 3.66
N CYS A 7 -58.99 6.79 2.79
CA CYS A 7 -58.51 7.76 1.82
C CYS A 7 -58.02 9.07 2.48
N GLY A 8 -58.64 9.48 3.60
CA GLY A 8 -58.21 10.68 4.33
C GLY A 8 -56.85 10.54 5.01
N LEU A 9 -56.53 9.35 5.51
CA LEU A 9 -55.24 9.07 6.17
C LEU A 9 -54.07 8.97 5.20
N LEU A 10 -54.32 8.61 3.93
CA LEU A 10 -53.27 8.51 2.90
C LEU A 10 -52.89 9.88 2.30
N ALA A 11 -53.74 10.91 2.45
CA ALA A 11 -53.50 12.25 1.93
C ALA A 11 -52.61 13.13 2.85
N ALA A 12 -52.43 12.75 4.12
CA ALA A 12 -51.71 13.57 5.10
C ALA A 12 -50.19 13.28 5.20
N ALA A 13 -49.68 12.27 4.49
CA ALA A 13 -48.24 11.95 4.51
C ALA A 13 -47.43 12.69 3.43
N GLY A 14 -48.07 13.61 2.67
CA GLY A 14 -47.50 14.26 1.49
C GLY A 14 -46.70 15.55 1.73
N ALA A 15 -46.27 15.86 2.95
CA ALA A 15 -45.56 17.11 3.23
C ALA A 15 -44.44 16.94 4.26
N ALA A 16 -43.29 16.44 3.81
CA ALA A 16 -42.01 16.72 4.46
C ALA A 16 -41.05 17.21 3.36
N ALA A 17 -40.71 18.49 3.44
CA ALA A 17 -39.96 19.21 2.42
C ALA A 17 -38.63 18.51 2.10
N ALA A 18 -38.29 18.47 0.81
CA ALA A 18 -36.96 18.17 0.33
C ALA A 18 -35.97 19.15 0.96
N GLN A 19 -35.28 18.72 2.02
CA GLN A 19 -34.19 19.47 2.61
C GLN A 19 -33.02 19.39 1.63
N SER A 20 -32.71 20.54 1.03
CA SER A 20 -31.65 20.74 0.05
C SER A 20 -30.33 20.09 0.52
N ALA A 21 -29.89 19.04 -0.18
CA ALA A 21 -28.54 18.53 -0.08
C ALA A 21 -27.59 19.49 -0.79
N THR A 22 -27.34 20.66 -0.19
CA THR A 22 -26.34 21.62 -0.67
C THR A 22 -25.74 22.35 0.51
N SER A 23 -24.71 21.75 1.10
CA SER A 23 -23.63 22.52 1.71
C SER A 23 -22.33 21.76 1.47
N THR A 24 -21.97 21.71 0.20
CA THR A 24 -20.69 21.18 -0.27
C THR A 24 -19.66 22.30 -0.16
N ARG A 25 -18.54 21.96 0.49
CA ARG A 25 -17.20 22.57 0.38
C ARG A 25 -16.79 23.54 1.50
N SER A 26 -16.06 23.00 2.48
CA SER A 26 -15.05 23.77 3.20
C SER A 26 -13.98 24.22 2.20
N SER A 27 -13.73 25.52 2.09
CA SER A 27 -12.61 26.05 1.30
C SER A 27 -11.32 25.87 2.09
N ASN A 28 -10.34 25.16 1.51
CA ASN A 28 -8.99 25.07 2.06
C ASN A 28 -8.15 26.19 1.42
N THR A 29 -7.74 27.16 2.23
CA THR A 29 -6.84 28.24 1.80
C THR A 29 -5.40 27.71 1.77
N LEU A 30 -4.83 27.62 0.57
CA LEU A 30 -3.43 27.26 0.39
C LEU A 30 -2.54 28.47 0.68
N GLN A 31 -1.52 28.30 1.51
CA GLN A 31 -0.49 29.33 1.69
C GLN A 31 0.46 29.34 0.49
N PRO A 32 0.91 30.52 0.01
CA PRO A 32 1.92 30.60 -1.02
C PRO A 32 3.25 30.01 -0.52
N ILE A 33 3.82 29.08 -1.30
CA ILE A 33 5.19 28.62 -1.05
C ILE A 33 6.17 29.64 -1.62
N THR A 34 7.15 30.07 -0.82
CA THR A 34 8.25 30.90 -1.30
C THR A 34 9.29 30.03 -1.99
N THR A 35 9.60 30.32 -3.26
CA THR A 35 10.69 29.67 -3.99
C THR A 35 12.04 30.11 -3.38
N PRO A 36 12.93 29.19 -2.96
CA PRO A 36 14.25 29.57 -2.47
C PRO A 36 15.08 30.16 -3.61
N THR A 37 15.79 31.25 -3.33
CA THR A 37 16.71 31.89 -4.27
C THR A 37 17.84 30.91 -4.65
N PRO A 38 18.18 30.75 -5.93
CA PRO A 38 19.31 29.91 -6.34
C PRO A 38 20.62 30.46 -5.76
N ALA A 39 21.35 29.61 -5.03
CA ALA A 39 22.69 29.95 -4.56
C ALA A 39 23.66 29.99 -5.76
N GLN A 40 24.37 31.10 -5.93
CA GLN A 40 25.44 31.20 -6.92
C GLN A 40 26.64 30.35 -6.47
N PRO A 41 27.23 29.52 -7.34
CA PRO A 41 28.43 28.78 -7.00
C PRO A 41 29.62 29.75 -6.85
N THR A 42 30.25 29.73 -5.69
CA THR A 42 31.52 30.41 -5.45
C THR A 42 32.63 29.68 -6.21
N LEU A 43 33.23 30.33 -7.20
CA LEU A 43 34.37 29.79 -7.93
C LEU A 43 35.62 29.88 -7.05
N THR A 44 36.10 28.74 -6.56
CA THR A 44 37.40 28.62 -5.90
C THR A 44 38.53 28.57 -6.93
N ALA A 45 39.66 29.17 -6.59
CA ALA A 45 40.83 29.27 -7.47
C ALA A 45 41.36 27.88 -7.90
N PRO A 46 41.94 27.75 -9.11
CA PRO A 46 42.44 26.46 -9.60
C PRO A 46 43.56 25.92 -8.71
N ARG A 47 43.43 24.67 -8.28
CA ARG A 47 44.48 23.94 -7.56
C ARG A 47 45.68 23.72 -8.49
N ALA A 48 46.88 24.03 -8.03
CA ALA A 48 48.12 23.72 -8.74
C ALA A 48 48.20 22.22 -9.03
N VAL A 49 48.50 21.88 -10.29
CA VAL A 49 48.54 20.50 -10.79
C VAL A 49 49.84 19.85 -10.29
N GLN A 50 49.71 18.80 -9.49
CA GLN A 50 50.84 18.00 -9.02
C GLN A 50 51.30 17.08 -10.17
N PRO A 51 52.62 16.91 -10.42
CA PRO A 51 53.10 16.00 -11.46
C PRO A 51 52.66 14.56 -11.16
N ALA A 52 52.14 13.87 -12.18
CA ALA A 52 51.72 12.48 -12.05
C ALA A 52 52.94 11.57 -11.77
N PRO A 53 52.85 10.61 -10.83
CA PRO A 53 53.90 9.62 -10.65
C PRO A 53 54.02 8.75 -11.91
N ALA A 54 55.26 8.51 -12.34
CA ALA A 54 55.58 7.68 -13.50
C ALA A 54 54.92 6.30 -13.34
N THR A 55 53.96 6.01 -14.21
CA THR A 55 53.20 4.76 -14.18
C THR A 55 54.10 3.64 -14.70
N ALA A 56 54.30 2.59 -13.90
CA ALA A 56 54.97 1.39 -14.37
C ALA A 56 54.20 0.81 -15.60
N PRO A 57 54.89 0.19 -16.57
CA PRO A 57 54.24 -0.36 -17.75
C PRO A 57 53.12 -1.33 -17.40
N VAL A 58 51.92 -1.12 -17.95
CA VAL A 58 50.78 -2.02 -17.77
C VAL A 58 51.06 -3.32 -18.54
N PRO A 59 51.08 -4.49 -17.87
CA PRO A 59 51.40 -5.74 -18.54
C PRO A 59 50.32 -6.08 -19.58
N SER A 60 50.72 -6.10 -20.85
CA SER A 60 49.82 -6.28 -21.99
C SER A 60 49.71 -7.74 -22.46
N GLN A 61 50.61 -8.60 -21.98
CA GLN A 61 50.64 -10.02 -22.36
C GLN A 61 49.94 -10.88 -21.30
N LEU A 62 49.22 -11.91 -21.75
CA LEU A 62 48.45 -12.81 -20.89
C LEU A 62 49.32 -13.45 -19.79
N GLY A 63 50.58 -13.79 -20.11
CA GLY A 63 51.55 -14.37 -19.16
C GLY A 63 52.16 -13.39 -18.15
N GLN A 64 51.91 -12.08 -18.29
CA GLN A 64 52.38 -11.06 -17.35
C GLN A 64 51.31 -10.64 -16.34
N ARG A 65 50.09 -11.20 -16.44
CA ARG A 65 49.03 -10.95 -15.45
C ARG A 65 49.29 -11.82 -14.21
N PRO A 66 49.22 -11.24 -12.99
CA PRO A 66 49.26 -12.03 -11.77
C PRO A 66 48.14 -13.07 -11.76
N SER A 67 48.48 -14.32 -11.44
CA SER A 67 47.50 -15.38 -11.24
C SER A 67 46.56 -15.02 -10.10
N ALA A 68 45.25 -15.16 -10.30
CA ALA A 68 44.28 -14.90 -9.26
C ALA A 68 44.50 -15.86 -8.07
N PRO A 69 44.47 -15.36 -6.82
CA PRO A 69 44.59 -16.22 -5.66
C PRO A 69 43.40 -17.18 -5.59
N THR A 70 43.68 -18.45 -5.32
CA THR A 70 42.63 -19.45 -5.09
C THR A 70 41.90 -19.13 -3.79
N ILE A 71 40.63 -18.74 -3.89
CA ILE A 71 39.77 -18.54 -2.72
C ILE A 71 39.34 -19.93 -2.22
N PRO A 72 39.57 -20.28 -0.94
CA PRO A 72 39.05 -21.52 -0.39
C PRO A 72 37.52 -21.49 -0.42
N THR A 73 36.93 -22.45 -1.13
CA THR A 73 35.47 -22.64 -1.17
C THR A 73 34.99 -23.04 0.22
N ARG A 74 34.54 -22.08 1.03
CA ARG A 74 33.66 -22.41 2.15
C ARG A 74 32.39 -22.99 1.55
N GLY A 75 31.87 -24.05 2.17
CA GLY A 75 30.69 -24.79 1.73
C GLY A 75 29.44 -23.92 1.52
N PRO A 76 28.29 -24.53 1.24
CA PRO A 76 27.08 -23.82 0.83
C PRO A 76 26.76 -22.63 1.75
N ALA A 77 26.39 -21.50 1.13
CA ALA A 77 26.04 -20.28 1.84
C ALA A 77 24.91 -20.57 2.84
N GLN A 78 25.11 -20.19 4.10
CA GLN A 78 24.07 -20.34 5.10
C GLN A 78 22.96 -19.31 4.83
N THR A 79 21.72 -19.78 4.75
CA THR A 79 20.54 -18.93 4.62
C THR A 79 20.42 -18.04 5.86
N PRO A 80 20.27 -16.71 5.71
CA PRO A 80 20.06 -15.83 6.85
C PRO A 80 18.80 -16.25 7.61
N VAL A 81 18.96 -16.57 8.89
CA VAL A 81 17.83 -16.83 9.79
C VAL A 81 17.38 -15.49 10.36
N ALA A 82 16.10 -15.15 10.21
CA ALA A 82 15.55 -13.92 10.79
C ALA A 82 15.77 -13.91 12.31
N PRO A 83 16.11 -12.75 12.93
CA PRO A 83 16.35 -12.67 14.37
C PRO A 83 15.15 -13.18 15.17
N ALA A 84 15.41 -14.02 16.17
CA ALA A 84 14.39 -14.46 17.12
C ALA A 84 13.76 -13.23 17.79
N GLY A 85 12.50 -12.96 17.48
CA GLY A 85 11.79 -11.75 17.92
C GLY A 85 11.21 -10.90 16.79
N SER A 86 11.54 -11.16 15.52
CA SER A 86 10.81 -10.59 14.38
C SER A 86 9.43 -11.26 14.21
N GLN A 87 8.55 -11.10 15.20
CA GLN A 87 7.13 -11.29 14.99
C GLN A 87 6.62 -10.04 14.26
N VAL A 88 6.57 -10.12 12.93
CA VAL A 88 5.62 -9.29 12.19
C VAL A 88 4.26 -9.66 12.78
N ALA A 89 3.64 -8.75 13.52
CA ALA A 89 2.29 -8.97 14.04
C ALA A 89 1.43 -9.46 12.87
N PRO A 90 0.70 -10.58 13.00
CA PRO A 90 -0.16 -11.03 11.92
C PRO A 90 -1.08 -9.85 11.60
N ALA A 91 -0.98 -9.33 10.37
CA ALA A 91 -1.91 -8.32 9.89
C ALA A 91 -3.30 -8.82 10.24
N SER A 92 -4.09 -8.01 10.98
CA SER A 92 -5.43 -8.39 11.45
C SER A 92 -6.12 -9.17 10.36
N ALA A 93 -6.51 -10.42 10.67
CA ALA A 93 -7.07 -11.32 9.67
C ALA A 93 -8.21 -10.58 8.94
N PRO A 94 -8.16 -10.49 7.61
CA PRO A 94 -9.05 -9.60 6.88
C PRO A 94 -10.52 -9.96 7.15
N MET A 95 -11.27 -8.97 7.63
CA MET A 95 -12.65 -9.15 8.11
C MET A 95 -13.58 -9.48 6.95
N VAL A 96 -14.59 -10.32 7.18
CA VAL A 96 -15.58 -10.66 6.16
C VAL A 96 -16.96 -10.22 6.63
N TYR A 97 -17.68 -9.52 5.77
CA TYR A 97 -18.97 -8.92 6.05
C TYR A 97 -20.08 -9.57 5.21
N ASP A 98 -21.29 -9.58 5.74
CA ASP A 98 -22.50 -9.87 4.98
C ASP A 98 -22.88 -8.67 4.09
N ARG A 99 -23.88 -8.87 3.23
CA ARG A 99 -24.45 -7.80 2.39
C ARG A 99 -24.95 -6.56 3.14
N ASN A 100 -25.27 -6.69 4.42
CA ASN A 100 -25.76 -5.63 5.29
C ASN A 100 -24.63 -4.96 6.10
N GLY A 101 -23.37 -5.37 5.90
CA GLY A 101 -22.20 -4.85 6.61
C GLY A 101 -21.96 -5.47 7.99
N ARG A 102 -22.64 -6.57 8.34
CA ARG A 102 -22.40 -7.30 9.60
C ARG A 102 -21.22 -8.24 9.44
N LEU A 103 -20.36 -8.31 10.46
CA LEU A 103 -19.23 -9.24 10.47
C LEU A 103 -19.74 -10.69 10.45
N LEU A 104 -19.21 -11.47 9.50
CA LEU A 104 -19.44 -12.91 9.37
C LEU A 104 -18.30 -13.68 10.02
N HIS A 105 -18.59 -14.28 11.17
CA HIS A 105 -17.66 -15.18 11.86
C HIS A 105 -17.57 -16.54 11.18
N GLY A 106 -16.35 -17.05 11.03
CA GLY A 106 -16.10 -18.30 10.30
C GLY A 106 -16.05 -18.13 8.79
N MET A 107 -15.95 -16.89 8.30
CA MET A 107 -15.59 -16.61 6.92
C MET A 107 -14.17 -16.07 6.89
N GLN A 108 -13.37 -16.56 5.95
CA GLN A 108 -12.00 -16.10 5.72
C GLN A 108 -11.79 -15.77 4.25
N PRO A 109 -11.08 -14.69 3.90
CA PRO A 109 -10.70 -14.43 2.52
C PRO A 109 -9.84 -15.56 1.96
N ALA A 110 -10.21 -16.05 0.79
CA ALA A 110 -9.62 -17.25 0.19
C ALA A 110 -9.09 -17.01 -1.24
N GLY A 111 -9.02 -15.75 -1.66
CA GLY A 111 -8.52 -15.34 -2.97
C GLY A 111 -9.15 -14.03 -3.43
N ALA A 112 -8.87 -13.65 -4.68
CA ALA A 112 -9.49 -12.49 -5.29
C ALA A 112 -11.01 -12.65 -5.33
N ASN A 113 -11.72 -11.71 -4.71
CA ASN A 113 -13.18 -11.67 -4.69
C ASN A 113 -13.86 -12.94 -4.16
N ARG A 114 -13.18 -13.74 -3.32
CA ARG A 114 -13.73 -14.97 -2.75
C ARG A 114 -13.47 -15.10 -1.27
N VAL A 115 -14.46 -15.62 -0.55
CA VAL A 115 -14.34 -15.99 0.86
C VAL A 115 -14.68 -17.47 1.04
N LEU A 116 -13.93 -18.13 1.91
CA LEU A 116 -14.17 -19.48 2.37
C LEU A 116 -14.96 -19.43 3.67
N ASP A 117 -16.07 -20.15 3.71
CA ASP A 117 -16.74 -20.51 4.94
C ASP A 117 -16.00 -21.68 5.58
N THR A 118 -15.29 -21.41 6.67
CA THR A 118 -14.49 -22.42 7.37
C THR A 118 -15.34 -23.45 8.11
N LYS A 119 -16.65 -23.20 8.29
CA LYS A 119 -17.58 -24.18 8.87
C LYS A 119 -18.08 -25.18 7.83
N THR A 120 -18.42 -24.71 6.63
CA THR A 120 -19.01 -25.56 5.58
C THR A 120 -18.04 -25.96 4.46
N GLY A 121 -16.85 -25.36 4.41
CA GLY A 121 -15.88 -25.54 3.33
C GLY A 121 -16.30 -24.90 2.00
N ARG A 122 -17.38 -24.11 1.99
CA ARG A 122 -17.95 -23.54 0.77
C ARG A 122 -17.34 -22.18 0.47
N TYR A 123 -17.16 -21.91 -0.81
CA TYR A 123 -16.69 -20.61 -1.29
C TYR A 123 -17.87 -19.73 -1.69
N TYR A 124 -17.77 -18.46 -1.34
CA TYR A 124 -18.71 -17.41 -1.72
C TYR A 124 -18.01 -16.30 -2.46
N ASP A 125 -18.75 -15.67 -3.36
CA ASP A 125 -18.27 -14.50 -4.07
C ASP A 125 -18.40 -13.27 -3.17
N ALA A 126 -17.37 -12.44 -3.18
CA ALA A 126 -17.24 -11.29 -2.32
C ALA A 126 -16.61 -10.12 -3.07
N VAL A 127 -16.91 -8.90 -2.64
CA VAL A 127 -16.29 -7.67 -3.12
C VAL A 127 -15.42 -7.05 -2.04
N PRO A 128 -14.33 -6.35 -2.40
CA PRO A 128 -13.57 -5.57 -1.44
C PRO A 128 -14.45 -4.54 -0.74
N ALA A 129 -14.31 -4.43 0.58
CA ALA A 129 -15.10 -3.54 1.42
C ALA A 129 -14.21 -2.95 2.51
N GLY A 130 -13.59 -1.80 2.22
CA GLY A 130 -12.81 -1.01 3.18
C GLY A 130 -11.63 -1.79 3.78
N ASP A 131 -11.87 -2.36 4.95
CA ASP A 131 -10.94 -3.14 5.77
C ASP A 131 -11.00 -4.66 5.52
N GLY A 132 -11.90 -5.12 4.64
CA GLY A 132 -12.12 -6.53 4.41
C GLY A 132 -12.87 -6.87 3.13
N MET A 133 -13.66 -7.94 3.18
CA MET A 133 -14.44 -8.47 2.07
C MET A 133 -15.92 -8.50 2.42
N ARG A 134 -16.81 -8.31 1.44
CA ARG A 134 -18.27 -8.40 1.63
C ARG A 134 -18.88 -9.42 0.69
N VAL A 135 -19.64 -10.38 1.23
CA VAL A 135 -20.32 -11.43 0.44
C VAL A 135 -21.49 -10.84 -0.37
N VAL A 136 -21.64 -11.26 -1.64
CA VAL A 136 -22.61 -10.69 -2.60
C VAL A 136 -23.81 -11.59 -2.92
N ARG A 137 -24.03 -12.64 -2.14
CA ARG A 137 -25.11 -13.62 -2.36
C ARG A 137 -26.52 -13.05 -2.16
#